data_AF-A0A3D2UBK4-F1
#
_entry.id   AF-A0A3D2UBK4-F1
#
_cell.length_a   1.000
_cell.length_b   1.000
_cell.length_c   1.000
_cell.angle_alpha   90.00
_cell.angle_beta   90.00
_cell.angle_gamma   90.00
#
_symmetry.space_group_name_H-M   'P 1'
#
loop_
_entity.id
_entity.type
_entity.pdbx_description
1 polymer ?
#
loop_
_entity_poly.entity_id
_entity_poly.type
_entity_poly.pdbx_seq_one_letter_code
_entity_poly.pdbx_strand_id
1 'polypeptide(L)'
;MQKHLLVVAVILTTGTGCDNVEFGGVDIALQAPESATGRTRVALEPAEEPDTNRALLLAGMRQGATGRFIVVGEVGSETLRPFPNEQLSGSEERMAKLIGPGSEWAVFSEGVRVGRMIAQSTSPAIGFCGARTAISGVVELVATAANAERLLAMP
;
A
#
# COMPACT_ATOMS: atom_id res chain seq x y z
N MET A 1 -46.84 -15.91 72.17
CA MET A 1 -45.81 -15.94 71.10
C MET A 1 -46.48 -15.74 69.76
N GLN A 2 -46.69 -14.50 69.35
CA GLN A 2 -47.27 -14.15 68.04
C GLN A 2 -46.16 -14.23 66.99
N LYS A 3 -46.30 -15.14 66.02
CA LYS A 3 -45.37 -15.27 64.90
C LYS A 3 -45.74 -14.23 63.84
N HIS A 4 -44.87 -13.24 63.66
CA HIS A 4 -44.98 -12.26 62.58
C HIS A 4 -44.69 -12.95 61.24
N LEU A 5 -45.71 -13.10 60.40
CA LEU A 5 -45.58 -13.52 59.00
C LEU A 5 -45.00 -12.35 58.20
N LEU A 6 -43.69 -12.42 57.93
CA LEU A 6 -42.99 -11.57 56.98
C LEU A 6 -43.53 -11.89 55.57
N VAL A 7 -44.31 -10.96 55.02
CA VAL A 7 -44.72 -11.00 53.61
C VAL A 7 -43.53 -10.54 52.76
N VAL A 8 -42.94 -11.47 52.02
CA VAL A 8 -41.89 -11.17 51.04
C VAL A 8 -42.56 -10.69 49.75
N ALA A 9 -42.41 -9.40 49.43
CA ALA A 9 -42.79 -8.87 48.14
C ALA A 9 -41.73 -9.26 47.10
N VAL A 10 -42.07 -10.17 46.20
CA VAL A 10 -41.23 -10.52 45.05
C VAL A 10 -41.58 -9.57 43.90
N ILE A 11 -40.67 -8.66 43.58
CA ILE A 11 -40.80 -7.80 42.40
C ILE A 11 -40.21 -8.56 41.20
N LEU A 12 -41.07 -9.06 40.32
CA LEU A 12 -40.68 -9.65 39.04
C LEU A 12 -40.50 -8.53 38.00
N THR A 13 -39.26 -8.14 37.74
CA THR A 13 -38.93 -7.21 36.65
C THR A 13 -38.80 -7.99 35.34
N THR A 14 -39.86 -8.07 34.54
CA THR A 14 -39.76 -8.44 33.13
C THR A 14 -39.35 -7.21 32.33
N GLY A 15 -38.05 -6.95 32.27
CA GLY A 15 -37.50 -5.96 31.34
C GLY A 15 -37.54 -6.53 29.93
N THR A 16 -38.49 -6.07 29.12
CA THR A 16 -38.54 -6.32 27.68
C THR A 16 -37.34 -5.63 27.01
N GLY A 17 -36.21 -6.31 26.99
CA GLY A 17 -35.02 -5.89 26.24
C GLY A 17 -34.99 -6.52 24.86
N CYS A 18 -36.06 -6.36 24.07
CA CYS A 18 -36.00 -6.61 22.63
C CYS A 18 -35.60 -5.29 21.95
N ASP A 19 -34.37 -4.86 22.14
CA ASP A 19 -33.79 -3.80 21.32
C ASP A 19 -33.25 -4.44 20.04
N ASN A 20 -34.17 -4.82 19.16
CA ASN A 20 -33.81 -5.18 17.79
C ASN A 20 -33.59 -3.88 17.03
N VAL A 21 -32.39 -3.32 17.15
CA VAL A 21 -31.94 -2.31 16.19
C VAL A 21 -31.66 -3.01 14.86
N GLU A 22 -32.60 -2.90 13.93
CA GLU A 22 -32.32 -3.20 12.53
C GLU A 22 -31.39 -2.08 12.03
N PHE A 23 -30.10 -2.38 11.95
CA PHE A 23 -29.18 -1.56 11.18
C PHE A 23 -29.58 -1.73 9.71
N GLY A 24 -30.48 -0.85 9.25
CA GLY A 24 -30.84 -0.76 7.84
C GLY A 24 -29.56 -0.77 7.02
N GLY A 25 -29.39 -1.80 6.20
CA GLY A 25 -28.21 -1.94 5.34
C GLY A 25 -28.09 -0.73 4.41
N VAL A 26 -26.85 -0.35 4.11
CA VAL A 26 -26.57 0.64 3.07
C VAL A 26 -26.26 -0.11 1.79
N ASP A 27 -27.10 0.07 0.78
CA ASP A 27 -26.82 -0.40 -0.58
C ASP A 27 -25.85 0.56 -1.26
N ILE A 28 -24.61 0.11 -1.45
CA ILE A 28 -23.56 0.86 -2.14
C ILE A 28 -23.44 0.28 -3.56
N ALA A 29 -23.76 1.10 -4.56
CA ALA A 29 -23.49 0.80 -5.96
C ALA A 29 -22.35 1.67 -6.48
N LEU A 30 -21.36 1.06 -7.12
CA LEU A 30 -20.31 1.77 -7.84
C LEU A 30 -20.89 2.27 -9.17
N GLN A 31 -21.06 3.58 -9.29
CA GLN A 31 -21.44 4.21 -10.55
C GLN A 31 -20.19 4.72 -11.27
N ALA A 32 -20.01 4.29 -12.53
CA ALA A 32 -18.97 4.86 -13.36
C ALA A 32 -19.23 6.37 -13.55
N PRO A 33 -18.19 7.22 -13.52
CA PRO A 33 -18.36 8.64 -13.78
C PRO A 33 -18.96 8.84 -15.18
N GLU A 34 -19.77 9.88 -15.34
CA GLU A 34 -20.29 10.25 -16.66
C GLU A 34 -19.10 10.36 -17.63
N SER A 35 -19.22 9.68 -18.78
CA SER A 35 -18.17 9.74 -19.79
C SER A 35 -18.02 11.19 -20.21
N ALA A 36 -16.90 11.81 -19.86
CA ALA A 36 -16.60 13.18 -20.22
C ALA A 36 -16.72 13.33 -21.74
N THR A 37 -17.80 13.97 -22.20
CA THR A 37 -18.04 14.31 -23.61
C THR A 37 -17.11 15.42 -24.10
N GLY A 38 -16.27 15.96 -23.22
CA GLY A 38 -15.10 16.73 -23.59
C GLY A 38 -13.85 16.05 -23.04
N ARG A 39 -13.18 15.25 -23.87
CA ARG A 39 -11.73 15.07 -23.68
C ARG A 39 -11.11 16.45 -23.93
N THR A 40 -10.88 17.22 -22.88
CA THR A 40 -9.80 18.21 -22.95
C THR A 40 -8.55 17.39 -23.21
N ARG A 41 -8.15 17.32 -24.48
CA ARG A 41 -6.82 16.87 -24.87
C ARG A 41 -5.90 17.93 -24.31
N VAL A 42 -5.51 17.77 -23.04
CA VAL A 42 -4.20 18.24 -22.62
C VAL A 42 -3.27 17.52 -23.59
N ALA A 43 -2.64 18.27 -24.47
CA ALA A 43 -1.59 17.73 -25.30
C ALA A 43 -0.56 17.16 -24.31
N LEU A 44 -0.56 15.84 -24.14
CA LEU A 44 0.59 15.16 -23.62
C LEU A 44 1.67 15.48 -24.64
N GLU A 45 2.63 16.31 -24.25
CA GLU A 45 3.87 16.43 -25.00
C GLU A 45 4.34 15.00 -25.33
N PRO A 46 4.85 14.76 -26.54
CA PRO A 46 5.32 13.44 -26.91
C PRO A 46 6.22 12.95 -25.78
N ALA A 47 5.84 11.83 -25.16
CA ALA A 47 6.64 11.23 -24.12
C ALA A 47 8.02 11.01 -24.74
N GLU A 48 9.01 11.75 -24.26
CA GLU A 48 10.41 11.48 -24.59
C GLU A 48 10.62 9.98 -24.42
N GLU A 49 11.33 9.36 -25.36
CA GLU A 49 11.71 7.96 -25.27
C GLU A 49 12.21 7.66 -23.86
N PRO A 50 11.76 6.56 -23.24
CA PRO A 50 12.11 6.27 -21.86
C PRO A 50 13.62 6.15 -21.77
N ASP A 51 14.25 7.19 -21.23
CA ASP A 51 15.66 7.17 -20.86
C ASP A 51 15.83 6.02 -19.86
N THR A 52 16.42 4.96 -20.36
CA THR A 52 16.45 3.65 -19.70
C THR A 52 17.34 3.65 -18.46
N ASN A 53 18.04 4.74 -18.18
CA ASN A 53 19.04 4.88 -17.13
C ASN A 53 18.56 5.67 -15.90
N ARG A 54 17.26 5.96 -15.78
CA ARG A 54 16.72 6.70 -14.65
C ARG A 54 16.58 5.85 -13.40
N ALA A 55 16.82 6.47 -12.24
CA ALA A 55 16.74 5.80 -10.95
C ALA A 55 15.30 5.41 -10.64
N LEU A 56 15.07 4.18 -10.17
CA LEU A 56 13.73 3.73 -9.80
C LEU A 56 13.37 4.22 -8.40
N LEU A 57 12.09 4.57 -8.23
CA LEU A 57 11.49 4.81 -6.93
C LEU A 57 10.64 3.62 -6.54
N LEU A 58 10.94 3.07 -5.37
CA LEU A 58 10.23 1.95 -4.78
C LEU A 58 9.45 2.42 -3.54
N ALA A 59 8.24 1.90 -3.37
CA ALA A 59 7.45 2.08 -2.15
C ALA A 59 7.04 0.73 -1.58
N GLY A 60 7.15 0.55 -0.27
CA GLY A 60 6.94 -0.76 0.33
C GLY A 60 6.61 -0.74 1.81
N MET A 61 6.29 -1.94 2.27
CA MET A 61 6.03 -2.25 3.67
C MET A 61 7.09 -3.21 4.18
N ARG A 62 7.58 -2.99 5.40
CA ARG A 62 8.44 -3.90 6.13
C ARG A 62 7.65 -4.74 7.12
N GLN A 63 7.98 -6.02 7.21
CA GLN A 63 7.48 -6.97 8.20
C GLN A 63 8.68 -7.67 8.85
N GLY A 64 9.02 -7.28 10.07
CA GLY A 64 10.23 -7.76 10.73
C GLY A 64 11.51 -7.36 9.96
N ALA A 65 12.35 -8.33 9.61
CA ALA A 65 13.60 -8.07 8.87
C ALA A 65 13.41 -8.00 7.34
N THR A 66 12.22 -8.31 6.82
CA THR A 66 11.96 -8.36 5.39
C THR A 66 11.07 -7.20 4.95
N GLY A 67 11.27 -6.73 3.72
CA GLY A 67 10.42 -5.71 3.12
C GLY A 67 9.95 -6.12 1.75
N ARG A 68 8.71 -5.75 1.43
CA ARG A 68 8.10 -5.92 0.11
C ARG A 68 7.82 -4.55 -0.48
N PHE A 69 8.47 -4.26 -1.58
CA PHE A 69 8.45 -2.97 -2.27
C PHE A 69 7.87 -3.14 -3.68
N ILE A 70 7.35 -2.06 -4.24
CA ILE A 70 6.76 -2.01 -5.57
C ILE A 70 7.32 -0.80 -6.30
N VAL A 71 7.59 -0.97 -7.59
CA VAL A 71 7.99 0.17 -8.44
C VAL A 71 6.82 1.13 -8.56
N VAL A 72 7.02 2.37 -8.13
CA VAL A 72 6.00 3.43 -8.18
C VAL A 72 6.33 4.52 -9.20
N GLY A 73 7.60 4.68 -9.56
CA GLY A 73 8.02 5.71 -10.49
C GLY A 73 9.50 5.67 -10.84
N GLU A 74 9.90 6.64 -11.65
CA GLU A 74 11.29 6.96 -11.97
C GLU A 74 11.61 8.36 -11.41
N VAL A 75 12.78 8.49 -10.79
CA VAL A 75 13.33 9.75 -10.30
C VAL A 75 14.25 10.33 -11.37
N GLY A 76 13.86 11.48 -11.92
CA GLY A 76 14.72 12.32 -12.75
C GLY A 76 15.41 13.40 -11.93
N SER A 77 16.26 14.20 -12.57
CA SER A 77 17.00 15.30 -11.91
C SER A 77 16.09 16.34 -11.25
N GLU A 78 14.93 16.63 -11.85
CA GLU A 78 13.99 17.65 -11.36
C GLU A 78 12.52 17.18 -11.32
N THR A 79 12.25 15.93 -11.70
CA THR A 79 10.87 15.44 -11.86
C THR A 79 10.71 14.01 -11.36
N LEU A 80 9.56 13.72 -10.77
CA LEU A 80 9.08 12.35 -10.58
C LEU A 80 8.18 11.97 -11.76
N ARG A 81 8.52 10.90 -12.46
CA ARG A 81 7.70 10.37 -13.57
C ARG A 81 7.02 9.07 -13.14
N PRO A 82 5.75 8.86 -13.53
CA PRO A 82 5.09 7.58 -13.28
C PRO A 82 5.80 6.47 -14.06
N PHE A 83 5.95 5.30 -13.43
CA PHE A 83 6.48 4.14 -14.14
C PHE A 83 5.42 3.66 -15.14
N PRO A 84 5.76 3.44 -16.42
CA PRO A 84 4.80 3.08 -17.45
C PRO A 84 4.07 1.78 -17.09
N ASN A 85 2.74 1.79 -17.21
CA ASN A 85 1.88 0.69 -16.78
C ASN A 85 1.60 -0.33 -17.90
N GLU A 86 2.40 -0.31 -18.96
CA GLU A 86 2.18 -1.12 -20.14
C GLU A 86 2.55 -2.57 -19.88
N GLN A 87 1.77 -3.49 -20.44
CA GLN A 87 2.06 -4.93 -20.52
C GLN A 87 3.33 -5.13 -21.36
N LEU A 88 4.48 -4.80 -20.79
CA LEU A 88 5.74 -4.78 -21.50
C LEU A 88 6.35 -6.17 -21.43
N SER A 89 6.05 -6.96 -22.46
CA SER A 89 7.03 -7.90 -23.01
C SER A 89 8.37 -7.16 -23.14
N GLY A 90 9.32 -7.45 -22.25
CA GLY A 90 10.64 -6.78 -22.17
C GLY A 90 10.92 -5.96 -20.91
N SER A 91 9.91 -5.68 -20.07
CA SER A 91 10.13 -5.03 -18.76
C SER A 91 10.87 -5.94 -17.78
N GLU A 92 10.68 -7.26 -17.87
CA GLU A 92 11.34 -8.23 -16.98
C GLU A 92 12.86 -8.21 -17.12
N GLU A 93 13.40 -8.13 -18.33
CA GLU A 93 14.86 -8.04 -18.55
C GLU A 93 15.42 -6.69 -18.03
N ARG A 94 14.68 -5.59 -18.25
CA ARG A 94 15.06 -4.27 -17.73
C ARG A 94 15.04 -4.25 -16.20
N MET A 95 14.00 -4.83 -15.60
CA MET A 95 13.86 -4.97 -14.16
C MET A 95 14.89 -5.91 -13.57
N ALA A 96 15.25 -7.00 -14.25
CA ALA A 96 16.32 -7.89 -13.84
C ALA A 96 17.70 -7.22 -13.87
N LYS A 97 17.93 -6.31 -14.84
CA LYS A 97 19.16 -5.52 -14.92
C LYS A 97 19.24 -4.44 -13.84
N LEU A 98 18.12 -3.78 -13.52
CA LEU A 98 18.07 -2.70 -12.52
C LEU A 98 17.95 -3.23 -11.09
N ILE A 99 17.27 -4.36 -10.90
CA ILE A 99 16.98 -4.98 -9.60
C ILE A 99 17.50 -6.41 -9.62
N GLY A 100 18.83 -6.53 -9.70
CA GLY A 100 19.50 -7.80 -9.49
C GLY A 100 19.42 -8.24 -8.02
N PRO A 101 19.35 -9.55 -7.74
CA PRO A 101 19.57 -10.07 -6.40
C PRO A 101 20.89 -9.55 -5.82
N GLY A 102 20.87 -9.09 -4.57
CA GLY A 102 22.00 -8.45 -3.91
C GLY A 102 22.14 -6.94 -4.18
N SER A 103 21.30 -6.33 -5.02
CA SER A 103 21.30 -4.88 -5.19
C SER A 103 20.93 -4.18 -3.88
N GLU A 104 21.70 -3.16 -3.52
CA GLU A 104 21.48 -2.34 -2.33
C GLU A 104 20.68 -1.09 -2.71
N TRP A 105 19.73 -0.74 -1.86
CA TRP A 105 18.86 0.42 -2.01
C TRP A 105 18.87 1.22 -0.73
N ALA A 106 19.07 2.53 -0.82
CA ALA A 106 18.90 3.42 0.32
C ALA A 106 17.41 3.48 0.70
N VAL A 107 17.12 3.28 1.99
CA VAL A 107 15.77 3.25 2.52
C VAL A 107 15.47 4.53 3.28
N PHE A 108 14.27 5.07 3.04
CA PHE A 108 13.80 6.33 3.58
C PHE A 108 12.46 6.14 4.29
N SER A 109 12.26 6.91 5.35
CA SER A 109 10.98 7.07 6.03
C SER A 109 10.81 8.55 6.34
N GLU A 110 9.64 9.10 6.04
CA GLU A 110 9.32 10.52 6.28
C GLU A 110 10.37 11.51 5.72
N GLY A 111 10.97 11.17 4.58
CA GLY A 111 11.97 12.00 3.91
C GLY A 111 13.40 11.89 4.47
N VAL A 112 13.63 11.06 5.49
CA VAL A 112 14.94 10.84 6.09
C VAL A 112 15.47 9.46 5.72
N ARG A 113 16.77 9.36 5.41
CA ARG A 113 17.43 8.06 5.19
C ARG A 113 17.53 7.31 6.52
N VAL A 114 16.91 6.14 6.58
CA VAL A 114 16.78 5.32 7.80
C VAL A 114 17.48 3.97 7.70
N GLY A 115 18.04 3.62 6.54
CA GLY A 115 18.74 2.36 6.39
C GLY A 115 18.99 1.96 4.95
N ARG A 116 19.03 0.65 4.72
CA ARG A 116 19.15 0.04 3.40
C ARG A 116 18.26 -1.19 3.24
N MET A 117 17.98 -1.53 1.99
CA MET A 117 17.32 -2.77 1.59
C MET A 117 18.24 -3.52 0.62
N ILE A 118 18.41 -4.81 0.85
CA ILE A 118 19.16 -5.71 -0.03
C ILE A 118 18.13 -6.58 -0.76
N ALA A 119 17.99 -6.37 -2.07
CA ALA A 119 17.01 -7.09 -2.88
C ALA A 119 17.36 -8.58 -2.94
N GLN A 120 16.37 -9.45 -2.80
CA GLN A 120 16.56 -10.91 -2.87
C GLN A 120 15.83 -11.51 -4.06
N SER A 121 14.61 -11.06 -4.33
CA SER A 121 13.79 -11.59 -5.41
C SER A 121 12.81 -10.57 -5.95
N THR A 122 12.38 -10.80 -7.18
CA THR A 122 11.34 -10.04 -7.85
C THR A 122 10.15 -10.95 -8.17
N SER A 123 8.94 -10.44 -8.02
CA SER A 123 7.71 -11.14 -8.40
C SER A 123 6.68 -10.18 -8.96
N PRO A 124 5.66 -10.65 -9.70
CA PRO A 124 4.52 -9.82 -10.06
C PRO A 124 3.83 -9.26 -8.80
N ALA A 125 3.48 -7.97 -8.83
CA ALA A 125 2.72 -7.33 -7.76
C ALA A 125 1.22 -7.55 -7.99
N ILE A 126 0.62 -8.41 -7.17
CA ILE A 126 -0.82 -8.67 -7.18
C ILE A 126 -1.55 -7.54 -6.44
N GLY A 127 -2.74 -7.17 -6.91
CA GLY A 127 -3.59 -6.17 -6.26
C GLY A 127 -3.39 -4.72 -6.74
N PHE A 128 -2.63 -4.53 -7.82
CA PHE A 128 -2.45 -3.22 -8.46
C PHE A 128 -3.02 -3.23 -9.88
N CYS A 129 -3.49 -2.07 -10.33
CA CYS A 129 -3.90 -1.91 -11.72
C CYS A 129 -2.66 -1.93 -12.62
N GLY A 130 -2.59 -2.88 -13.54
CA GLY A 130 -1.53 -3.05 -14.54
C GLY A 130 -0.36 -3.93 -14.08
N ALA A 131 0.59 -4.16 -14.98
CA ALA A 131 1.71 -5.06 -14.74
C ALA A 131 2.80 -4.36 -13.91
N ARG A 132 2.84 -4.64 -12.60
CA ARG A 132 3.84 -4.09 -11.69
C ARG A 132 4.77 -5.17 -11.15
N THR A 133 6.01 -4.78 -10.87
CA THR A 133 7.01 -5.62 -10.23
C THR A 133 7.09 -5.31 -8.75
N ALA A 134 6.98 -6.36 -7.93
CA ALA A 134 7.29 -6.34 -6.52
C ALA A 134 8.70 -6.86 -6.28
N ILE A 135 9.39 -6.24 -5.33
CA ILE A 135 10.73 -6.60 -4.89
C ILE A 135 10.66 -7.01 -3.43
N SER A 136 11.18 -8.18 -3.10
CA SER A 136 11.33 -8.65 -1.74
C SER A 136 12.80 -8.64 -1.36
N GLY A 137 13.11 -8.19 -0.14
CA GLY A 137 14.49 -8.09 0.33
C GLY A 137 14.61 -7.99 1.85
N VAL A 138 15.84 -8.03 2.33
CA VAL A 138 16.16 -7.78 3.75
C VAL A 138 16.29 -6.28 3.96
N VAL A 139 15.67 -5.76 5.02
CA VAL A 139 15.71 -4.34 5.37
C VAL A 139 16.47 -4.18 6.67
N GLU A 140 17.52 -3.37 6.62
CA GLU A 140 18.38 -3.05 7.75
C GLU A 140 18.21 -1.57 8.09
N LEU A 141 17.59 -1.31 9.24
CA LEU A 141 17.28 0.04 9.71
C LEU A 141 18.22 0.44 10.84
N VAL A 142 18.46 1.75 10.97
CA VAL A 142 19.08 2.33 12.15
C VAL A 142 18.17 2.16 13.37
N ALA A 143 18.75 2.10 14.57
CA ALA A 143 18.02 1.83 15.81
C ALA A 143 16.86 2.81 16.06
N THR A 144 17.01 4.08 15.69
CA THR A 144 15.98 5.12 15.84
C THR A 144 14.77 4.92 14.92
N ALA A 145 14.89 4.11 13.87
CA ALA A 145 13.83 3.82 12.92
C ALA A 145 13.37 2.36 12.98
N ALA A 146 13.67 1.62 14.06
CA ALA A 146 13.36 0.20 14.19
C ALA A 146 11.86 -0.14 14.06
N ASN A 147 10.97 0.84 14.27
CA ASN A 147 9.52 0.70 14.16
C ASN A 147 8.96 1.23 12.83
N ALA A 148 9.80 1.70 11.90
CA ALA A 148 9.31 2.17 10.61
C ALA A 148 8.82 0.99 9.75
N GLU A 149 7.56 1.04 9.36
CA GLU A 149 6.92 0.02 8.52
C GLU A 149 6.76 0.48 7.06
N ARG A 150 6.38 1.76 6.87
CA ARG A 150 6.21 2.37 5.55
C ARG A 150 7.51 2.99 5.10
N LEU A 151 8.00 2.52 3.96
CA LEU A 151 9.34 2.84 3.49
C LEU A 151 9.33 3.19 2.01
N LEU A 152 10.19 4.13 1.65
CA LEU A 152 10.61 4.37 0.27
C LEU A 152 12.02 3.83 0.08
N ALA A 153 12.33 3.38 -1.13
CA ALA A 153 13.68 2.96 -1.48
C ALA A 153 14.08 3.46 -2.87
N MET A 154 15.34 3.85 -3.01
CA MET A 154 15.97 4.31 -4.25
C MET A 154 17.45 3.89 -4.25
N PRO A 155 18.09 3.71 -5.42
CA PRO A 155 19.48 3.24 -5.50
C PRO A 155 20.47 4.25 -4.89
#